data_AF-A6UAR7-F1
#
_entry.id   AF-A6UAR7-F1
#
_cell.length_a   1.000
_cell.length_b   1.000
_cell.length_c   1.000
_cell.angle_alpha   90.00
_cell.angle_beta   90.00
_cell.angle_gamma   90.00
#
_symmetry.space_group_name_H-M   'P 1'
#
loop_
_entity.id
_entity.type
_entity.pdbx_description
1 polymer ?
#
loop_
_entity_poly.entity_id
_entity_poly.type
_entity_poly.pdbx_seq_one_letter_code
_entity_poly.pdbx_strand_id
1 'polypeptide(L)' 'MITTAIIEWAEAQKRQKFTWLEDHGPRSKRPRPETETENKLRDNAMLDSVIALCKGRVPA' A
#
# COMPACT_ATOMS: atom_id res chain seq x y z
N MET A 1 -3.49 4.75 21.37
CA MET A 1 -4.33 5.13 20.21
C MET A 1 -3.53 5.46 18.93
N ILE A 2 -2.21 5.69 18.99
CA ILE A 2 -1.38 5.97 17.80
C ILE A 2 -1.29 4.78 16.83
N THR A 3 -1.29 3.54 17.34
CA THR A 3 -1.20 2.33 16.51
C THR A 3 -2.41 2.11 15.61
N THR A 4 -3.62 2.40 16.10
CA THR A 4 -4.86 2.31 15.29
C THR A 4 -4.85 3.30 14.13
N ALA A 5 -4.47 4.55 14.39
CA ALA A 5 -4.36 5.58 13.34
C ALA A 5 -3.33 5.22 12.25
N ILE A 6 -2.22 4.58 12.62
CA ILE A 6 -1.22 4.09 11.64
C ILE A 6 -1.78 2.95 10.79
N ILE A 7 -2.54 2.02 11.39
CA ILE A 7 -3.19 0.94 10.65
C ILE A 7 -4.18 1.50 9.64
N GLU A 8 -5.08 2.39 10.07
CA GLU A 8 -6.07 3.02 9.19
C GLU A 8 -5.41 3.81 8.04
N TRP A 9 -4.36 4.56 8.36
CA TRP A 9 -3.57 5.27 7.34
C TRP A 9 -2.94 4.29 6.35
N ALA A 10 -2.31 3.20 6.82
CA ALA A 10 -1.67 2.22 5.97
C ALA A 10 -2.68 1.52 5.05
N GLU A 11 -3.85 1.16 5.57
CA GLU A 11 -4.94 0.57 4.78
C GLU A 11 -5.48 1.54 3.73
N ALA A 12 -5.63 2.83 4.06
CA ALA A 12 -6.02 3.85 3.09
C ALA A 12 -4.95 4.02 1.98
N GLN A 13 -3.67 4.01 2.35
CA GLN A 13 -2.56 4.08 1.39
C GLN A 13 -2.52 2.87 0.45
N LYS A 14 -2.84 1.67 0.94
CA LYS A 14 -2.95 0.47 0.11
C LYS A 14 -4.10 0.59 -0.88
N ARG A 15 -5.29 1.02 -0.43
CA ARG A 15 -6.46 1.20 -1.33
C ARG A 15 -6.13 2.11 -2.51
N GLN A 16 -5.50 3.27 -2.25
CA GLN A 16 -5.10 4.19 -3.31
C GLN A 16 -4.15 3.54 -4.33
N LYS A 17 -3.18 2.74 -3.87
CA LYS A 17 -2.21 2.07 -4.74
C LYS A 17 -2.85 0.95 -5.55
N PHE A 18 -3.78 0.20 -4.97
CA PHE A 18 -4.56 -0.81 -5.71
C PHE A 18 -5.41 -0.17 -6.80
N THR A 19 -6.16 0.89 -6.51
CA THR A 19 -6.92 1.61 -7.55
C THR A 19 -6.00 2.12 -8.65
N TRP A 20 -4.85 2.69 -8.30
CA TRP A 20 -3.87 3.11 -9.30
C TRP A 20 -3.38 1.94 -10.15
N LEU A 21 -3.08 0.77 -9.56
CA LEU A 21 -2.63 -0.43 -10.30
C LEU A 21 -3.73 -1.02 -11.19
N GLU A 22 -5.00 -0.93 -10.79
CA GLU A 22 -6.13 -1.36 -11.61
C GLU A 22 -6.30 -0.45 -12.82
N ASP A 23 -6.22 0.87 -12.63
CA ASP A 23 -6.41 1.86 -13.70
C ASP A 23 -5.18 2.03 -14.60
N HIS A 24 -3.98 1.87 -14.03
CA HIS A 24 -2.71 2.33 -14.60
C HIS A 24 -1.56 1.32 -14.50
N GLY A 25 -1.80 0.12 -13.98
CA GLY A 25 -0.77 -0.92 -13.84
C GLY A 25 -0.35 -1.55 -15.18
N PRO A 26 0.13 -2.81 -15.18
CA PRO A 26 0.80 -3.45 -16.33
C PRO A 26 -0.02 -3.49 -17.63
N ARG A 27 -1.34 -3.34 -17.54
CA ARG A 27 -2.25 -3.38 -18.69
C ARG A 27 -2.61 -1.98 -19.22
N SER A 28 -2.10 -0.91 -18.62
CA SER A 28 -2.41 0.46 -19.04
C SER A 28 -1.82 0.75 -20.42
N LYS A 29 -2.62 1.41 -21.27
CA LYS A 29 -2.17 1.88 -22.60
C LYS A 29 -1.47 3.24 -22.55
N ARG A 30 -1.46 3.90 -21.38
CA ARG A 30 -0.81 5.21 -21.21
C ARG A 30 0.64 5.03 -20.79
N PRO A 31 1.59 5.81 -21.33
CA PRO A 31 2.97 5.75 -20.87
C PRO A 31 3.05 6.17 -19.40
N ARG A 32 3.79 5.38 -18.64
CA ARG A 32 4.15 5.61 -17.24
C ARG A 32 5.66 5.39 -17.10
N PRO A 33 6.31 6.00 -16.10
CA PRO A 33 7.67 5.63 -15.73
C PRO A 33 7.77 4.11 -15.54
N GLU A 34 8.81 3.50 -16.11
CA GLU A 34 8.97 2.04 -16.17
C GLU A 34 8.91 1.39 -14.78
N THR A 35 9.42 2.09 -13.75
CA THR A 35 9.48 1.59 -12.38
C THR A 35 8.23 1.90 -11.55
N GLU A 36 7.25 2.66 -12.07
CA GLU A 36 6.14 3.14 -11.24
C GLU A 36 5.27 1.97 -10.73
N THR A 37 4.97 1.00 -11.59
CA THR A 37 4.21 -0.20 -11.20
C THR A 37 4.95 -1.02 -10.14
N GLU A 38 6.25 -1.27 -10.35
CA GLU A 38 7.08 -2.03 -9.40
C GLU A 38 7.16 -1.30 -8.04
N ASN A 39 7.31 0.03 -8.06
CA ASN A 39 7.32 0.84 -6.85
C ASN A 39 6.00 0.71 -6.08
N LYS A 40 4.83 0.77 -6.74
CA LYS A 40 3.53 0.60 -6.06
C LYS A 40 3.37 -0.79 -5.44
N LEU A 41 3.85 -1.84 -6.12
CA LEU A 41 3.83 -3.20 -5.60
C LEU A 41 4.74 -3.35 -4.37
N ARG A 42 5.96 -2.80 -4.44
CA ARG A 42 6.89 -2.76 -3.31
C ARG A 42 6.31 -1.98 -2.13
N ASP A 43 5.72 -0.82 -2.38
CA ASP A 43 5.07 -0.01 -1.35
C ASP A 43 3.95 -0.78 -0.64
N ASN A 44 3.12 -1.50 -1.40
CA ASN A 44 2.05 -2.31 -0.82
C ASN A 44 2.60 -3.41 0.12
N ALA A 45 3.67 -4.09 -0.26
CA ALA A 45 4.32 -5.09 0.59
C ALA A 45 4.92 -4.48 1.87
N MET A 46 5.49 -3.27 1.77
CA MET A 46 5.97 -2.53 2.94
C MET A 46 4.82 -2.11 3.86
N LEU A 47 3.71 -1.64 3.31
CA LEU A 47 2.51 -1.27 4.07
C LEU A 47 1.89 -2.47 4.78
N ASP A 48 1.90 -3.65 4.15
CA ASP A 48 1.51 -4.91 4.81
C ASP A 48 2.38 -5.22 6.03
N SER A 49 3.69 -5.01 5.91
CA SER A 49 4.63 -5.19 7.02
C SER A 49 4.36 -4.19 8.15
N VAL A 50 4.04 -2.93 7.84
CA VAL A 50 3.67 -1.92 8.84
C VAL A 50 2.42 -2.32 9.59
N ILE A 51 1.37 -2.78 8.88
CA ILE A 51 0.12 -3.23 9.50
C ILE A 51 0.39 -4.42 10.43
N ALA A 52 1.17 -5.40 9.98
CA ALA A 52 1.53 -6.57 10.79
C ALA A 52 2.28 -6.18 12.07
N LEU A 53 3.25 -5.28 11.97
CA LEU A 53 3.99 -4.76 13.13
C LEU A 53 3.08 -4.00 14.10
N CYS A 54 2.16 -3.18 13.60
CA CYS A 54 1.22 -2.45 14.44
C CYS A 54 0.24 -3.39 15.15
N LYS A 55 -0.31 -4.39 14.44
CA LYS A 55 -1.23 -5.38 15.01
C LYS A 55 -0.55 -6.25 16.07
N GLY A 56 0.68 -6.70 15.82
CA GLY A 56 1.46 -7.48 16.80
C GLY A 56 1.89 -6.70 18.05
N ARG A 57 1.80 -5.36 18.01
CA ARG A 57 2.09 -4.47 19.14
C ARG A 57 0.86 -4.08 19.97
N VAL A 58 -0.35 -4.45 19.54
CA VAL A 58 -1.56 -4.23 20.33
C VAL A 58 -1.68 -5.37 21.34
N PRO A 59 -1.52 -5.13 22.67
CA PRO A 59 -1.79 -6.15 23.67
C PRO A 59 -3.28 -6.55 23.60
N ALA A 60 -3.54 -7.85 23.73
CA ALA A 60 -4.87 -8.46 23.67
C ALA A 60 -5.84 -7.90 24.72
#